data_AF-A0A2A2XW59-F1
#
_entry.id   AF-A0A2A2XW59-F1
#
_cell.length_a   1.000
_cell.length_b   1.000
_cell.length_c   1.000
_cell.angle_alpha   90.00
_cell.angle_beta   90.00
_cell.angle_gamma   90.00
#
_symmetry.space_group_name_H-M   'P 1'
#
loop_
_entity.id
_entity.type
_entity.pdbx_description
1 polymer ?
#
loop_
_entity_poly.entity_id
_entity_poly.type
_entity_poly.pdbx_seq_one_letter_code
_entity_poly.pdbx_strand_id
1 'polypeptide(L)'
;MLSSTLKWSVVFLLSLSPVFLQGHNEGYAEPDSILLKDGSTQRGVIVKNTADRVFLQQRYGISEFLKSHIVRILDGVDVGMEFTESGKKGDLPSWRVMVNDIRNNDAVKSLVPIPPTLIDNGYLKNVPYLSFRINDYTEMNVYGNPDEPAAIEFGVYGKLSSSDKLRRTLRSFLAGFLTSREEVGAIYSIPFSGGEKNAGDFRIRITPASAPDAYGAWWVCLYNPKTLKAARVGDIEYAKTALPPEQVVDSSGKVKDVFLGGPNLPPSLRARLKGGDSASRHFLEFSRDPSGWFRTLLPDN
;
A
#
# COMPACT_ATOMS: atom_id res chain seq x y z
N MET A 1 61.92 -29.96 -29.02
CA MET A 1 60.68 -29.33 -28.53
C MET A 1 59.50 -30.08 -29.11
N LEU A 2 58.81 -30.84 -28.25
CA LEU A 2 57.50 -31.50 -28.37
C LEU A 2 57.57 -32.76 -27.50
N SER A 3 57.01 -32.68 -26.29
CA SER A 3 56.81 -33.82 -25.39
C SER A 3 55.35 -34.22 -25.50
N SER A 4 55.12 -35.36 -26.14
CA SER A 4 53.90 -36.14 -26.05
C SER A 4 54.07 -37.15 -24.93
N THR A 5 53.22 -37.08 -23.90
CA THR A 5 52.81 -38.27 -23.15
C THR A 5 51.45 -38.01 -22.50
N LEU A 6 50.44 -38.41 -23.25
CA LEU A 6 49.09 -38.72 -22.83
C LEU A 6 49.15 -39.89 -21.83
N LYS A 7 48.57 -39.74 -20.64
CA LYS A 7 48.33 -40.89 -19.75
C LYS A 7 47.20 -40.59 -18.76
N TRP A 8 46.20 -41.48 -18.80
CA TRP A 8 45.14 -41.77 -17.83
C TRP A 8 43.83 -40.98 -17.87
N SER A 9 42.87 -41.61 -18.54
CA SER A 9 41.44 -41.55 -18.33
C SER A 9 41.06 -41.97 -16.89
N VAL A 10 40.17 -41.21 -16.24
CA VAL A 10 39.08 -41.77 -15.43
C VAL A 10 37.85 -40.91 -15.70
N VAL A 11 36.86 -41.54 -16.33
CA VAL A 11 35.52 -40.99 -16.55
C VAL A 11 34.77 -41.09 -15.22
N PHE A 12 34.51 -39.95 -14.58
CA PHE A 12 33.45 -39.85 -13.57
C PHE A 12 32.21 -39.26 -14.24
N LEU A 13 31.31 -40.15 -14.66
CA LEU A 13 29.92 -39.82 -14.96
C LEU A 13 29.22 -39.52 -13.64
N LEU A 14 29.34 -38.27 -13.17
CA LEU A 14 28.46 -37.72 -12.15
C LEU A 14 27.23 -37.17 -12.86
N SER A 15 26.14 -37.92 -12.73
CA SER A 15 24.78 -37.47 -13.01
C SER A 15 24.48 -36.23 -12.18
N LEU A 16 24.70 -35.05 -12.76
CA LEU A 16 24.12 -33.81 -12.27
C LEU A 16 22.64 -33.82 -12.64
N SER A 17 21.83 -34.46 -11.80
CA SER A 17 20.42 -34.09 -11.71
C SER A 17 20.39 -32.59 -11.39
N PRO A 18 19.72 -31.74 -12.19
CA PRO A 18 19.42 -30.40 -11.73
C PRO A 18 18.47 -30.59 -10.54
N VAL A 19 19.02 -30.48 -9.32
CA VAL A 19 18.23 -30.09 -8.17
C VAL A 19 17.77 -28.69 -8.50
N PHE A 20 16.60 -28.59 -9.12
CA PHE A 20 15.79 -27.40 -9.05
C PHE A 20 15.51 -27.21 -7.55
N LEU A 21 16.40 -26.49 -6.88
CA LEU A 21 16.04 -25.72 -5.70
C LEU A 21 14.94 -24.78 -6.21
N GLN A 22 13.68 -25.22 -6.04
CA GLN A 22 12.59 -24.29 -5.83
C GLN A 22 13.02 -23.45 -4.64
N GLY A 23 13.65 -22.31 -4.92
CA GLY A 23 13.57 -21.19 -4.00
C GLY A 23 12.10 -20.93 -3.85
N HIS A 24 11.51 -21.41 -2.75
CA HIS A 24 10.21 -20.94 -2.31
C HIS A 24 10.34 -19.43 -2.24
N ASN A 25 9.62 -18.76 -3.12
CA ASN A 25 9.56 -17.33 -3.18
C ASN A 25 8.73 -16.91 -1.97
N GLU A 26 9.36 -16.81 -0.79
CA GLU A 26 8.73 -16.43 0.50
C GLU A 26 8.13 -15.01 0.49
N GLY A 27 8.15 -14.31 -0.65
CA GLY A 27 7.59 -12.97 -0.84
C GLY A 27 6.05 -12.90 -0.91
N TYR A 28 5.34 -14.03 -0.95
CA TYR A 28 3.88 -14.05 -1.13
C TYR A 28 3.21 -14.77 0.03
N ALA A 29 2.65 -14.01 0.97
CA ALA A 29 1.85 -14.57 2.06
C ALA A 29 0.56 -15.19 1.50
N GLU A 30 0.36 -16.48 1.74
CA GLU A 30 -0.89 -17.16 1.41
C GLU A 30 -2.04 -16.62 2.28
N PRO A 31 -3.26 -16.51 1.75
CA PRO A 31 -4.42 -16.04 2.50
C PRO A 31 -4.77 -17.00 3.65
N ASP A 32 -4.96 -16.46 4.86
CA ASP A 32 -5.48 -17.15 6.03
C ASP A 32 -7.02 -17.06 6.10
N SER A 33 -7.64 -18.01 6.82
CA SER A 33 -9.06 -17.95 7.19
C SER A 33 -9.26 -17.92 8.71
N ILE A 34 -10.08 -16.99 9.20
CA ILE A 34 -10.47 -16.89 10.62
C ILE A 34 -11.93 -17.34 10.75
N LEU A 35 -12.17 -18.42 11.50
CA LEU A 35 -13.52 -18.85 11.90
C LEU A 35 -13.90 -18.17 13.22
N LEU A 36 -15.02 -17.46 13.22
CA LEU A 36 -15.55 -16.74 14.38
C LEU A 36 -16.60 -17.57 15.14
N LYS A 37 -16.86 -17.21 16.40
CA LYS A 37 -17.82 -17.90 17.29
C LYS A 37 -19.27 -17.86 16.79
N ASP A 38 -19.61 -16.88 15.98
CA ASP A 38 -20.91 -16.77 15.32
C ASP A 38 -21.04 -17.69 14.09
N GLY A 39 -19.99 -18.46 13.78
CA GLY A 39 -19.92 -19.35 12.61
C GLY A 39 -19.49 -18.66 11.32
N SER A 40 -19.31 -17.33 11.32
CA SER A 40 -18.83 -16.60 10.15
C SER A 40 -17.33 -16.87 9.92
N THR A 41 -16.93 -16.84 8.66
CA THR A 41 -15.52 -17.01 8.26
C THR A 41 -15.03 -15.76 7.56
N GLN A 42 -13.89 -15.25 8.01
CA GLN A 42 -13.23 -14.07 7.48
C GLN A 42 -11.95 -14.48 6.77
N ARG A 43 -11.73 -13.97 5.56
CA ARG A 43 -10.59 -14.36 4.71
C ARG A 43 -9.67 -13.18 4.46
N GLY A 44 -8.36 -13.41 4.52
CA GLY A 44 -7.34 -12.37 4.32
C GLY A 44 -5.96 -12.81 4.77
N VAL A 45 -4.96 -11.95 4.66
CA VAL A 45 -3.61 -12.23 5.18
C VAL A 45 -3.50 -11.75 6.61
N ILE A 46 -3.05 -12.57 7.56
CA ILE A 46 -2.78 -12.11 8.92
C ILE A 46 -1.54 -11.24 8.89
N VAL A 47 -1.74 -9.94 9.13
CA VAL A 47 -0.67 -8.94 9.06
C VAL A 47 -0.13 -8.53 10.43
N LYS A 48 -0.83 -8.89 11.50
CA LYS A 48 -0.36 -8.75 12.89
C LYS A 48 -1.12 -9.70 13.79
N ASN A 49 -0.39 -10.40 14.66
CA ASN A 49 -0.95 -11.33 15.64
C ASN A 49 -0.37 -10.98 17.02
N THR A 50 -1.25 -10.62 17.96
CA THR A 50 -0.87 -10.18 19.32
C THR A 50 -1.43 -11.14 20.37
N ALA A 51 -1.23 -10.87 21.66
CA ALA A 51 -1.78 -11.71 22.72
C ALA A 51 -3.32 -11.79 22.69
N ASP A 52 -4.01 -10.70 22.35
CA ASP A 52 -5.47 -10.57 22.43
C ASP A 52 -6.16 -10.34 21.08
N ARG A 53 -5.42 -9.95 20.03
CA ARG A 53 -5.98 -9.53 18.72
C ARG A 53 -5.27 -10.14 17.52
N VAL A 54 -6.02 -10.28 16.43
CA VAL A 54 -5.53 -10.62 15.08
C VAL A 54 -5.95 -9.52 14.11
N PHE A 55 -5.02 -9.03 13.29
CA PHE A 55 -5.29 -8.06 12.23
C PHE A 55 -5.21 -8.78 10.89
N LEU A 56 -6.32 -8.78 10.16
CA LEU A 56 -6.51 -9.49 8.91
C LEU A 56 -6.62 -8.48 7.76
N GLN A 57 -5.68 -8.54 6.81
CA GLN A 57 -5.75 -7.77 5.57
C GLN A 57 -6.67 -8.48 4.59
N GLN A 58 -7.85 -7.92 4.39
CA GLN A 58 -8.85 -8.39 3.45
C GLN A 58 -8.71 -7.65 2.11
N ARG A 59 -9.58 -7.97 1.14
CA ARG A 59 -9.52 -7.37 -0.21
C ARG A 59 -9.57 -5.84 -0.21
N TYR A 60 -10.38 -5.26 0.68
CA TYR A 60 -10.73 -3.84 0.68
C TYR A 60 -10.39 -3.10 1.98
N GLY A 61 -9.55 -3.68 2.83
CA GLY A 61 -9.24 -3.09 4.12
C GLY A 61 -8.43 -3.99 5.05
N ILE A 62 -8.21 -3.48 6.26
CA ILE A 62 -7.66 -4.24 7.37
C ILE A 62 -8.67 -4.24 8.50
N SER A 63 -9.01 -5.43 8.96
CA SER A 63 -9.97 -5.68 10.02
C SER A 63 -9.24 -6.28 11.23
N GLU A 64 -9.63 -5.83 12.42
CA GLU A 64 -9.12 -6.33 13.69
C GLU A 64 -10.16 -7.23 14.36
N PHE A 65 -9.73 -8.41 14.80
CA PHE A 65 -10.55 -9.40 15.47
C PHE A 65 -10.00 -9.70 16.87
N LEU A 66 -10.88 -9.71 17.87
CA LEU A 66 -10.53 -10.17 19.21
C LEU A 66 -10.37 -11.70 19.21
N LYS A 67 -9.27 -12.20 19.76
CA LYS A 67 -9.05 -13.65 19.88
C LYS A 67 -10.12 -14.36 20.71
N SER A 68 -10.76 -13.65 21.63
CA SER A 68 -11.92 -14.17 22.38
C SER A 68 -13.11 -14.53 21.50
N HIS A 69 -13.20 -14.01 20.27
CA HIS A 69 -14.25 -14.30 19.30
C HIS A 69 -13.80 -15.22 18.17
N ILE A 70 -12.52 -15.57 18.12
CA ILE A 70 -11.96 -16.50 17.14
C ILE A 70 -12.08 -17.92 17.70
N VAL A 71 -12.70 -18.81 16.93
CA VAL A 71 -12.74 -20.24 17.20
C VAL A 71 -11.45 -20.88 16.71
N ARG A 72 -11.03 -20.57 15.48
CA ARG A 72 -9.86 -21.17 14.84
C ARG A 72 -9.29 -20.26 13.75
N ILE A 73 -7.97 -20.30 13.60
CA ILE A 73 -7.26 -19.82 12.41
C ILE A 73 -6.95 -21.06 11.57
N LEU A 74 -7.31 -20.99 10.29
CA LEU A 74 -7.14 -22.04 9.30
C LEU A 74 -6.09 -21.59 8.30
N ASP A 75 -4.93 -22.22 8.38
CA ASP A 75 -3.84 -22.04 7.42
C ASP A 75 -4.16 -22.95 6.23
N GLY A 76 -4.49 -22.37 5.08
CA GLY A 76 -4.83 -23.13 3.88
C GLY A 76 -4.64 -22.31 2.63
N VAL A 77 -4.17 -22.97 1.56
CA VAL A 77 -4.00 -22.35 0.24
C VAL A 77 -5.38 -21.98 -0.31
N ASP A 78 -5.80 -20.71 -0.16
CA ASP A 78 -7.06 -20.23 -0.74
C ASP A 78 -6.80 -19.69 -2.17
N VAL A 79 -7.12 -20.53 -3.16
CA VAL A 79 -7.01 -20.22 -4.59
C VAL A 79 -8.09 -19.17 -4.94
N GLY A 80 -7.69 -17.92 -5.13
CA GLY A 80 -8.59 -16.80 -5.46
C GLY A 80 -8.25 -15.45 -4.81
N MET A 81 -7.29 -15.43 -3.88
CA MET A 81 -6.70 -14.19 -3.32
C MET A 81 -5.28 -13.94 -3.84
N GLU A 82 -4.86 -14.70 -4.85
CA GLU A 82 -3.52 -14.64 -5.42
C GLU A 82 -3.18 -13.21 -5.87
N PHE A 83 -2.08 -12.68 -5.34
CA PHE A 83 -1.56 -11.34 -5.64
C PHE A 83 -0.82 -11.30 -6.99
N THR A 84 -1.27 -12.08 -7.98
CA THR A 84 -0.40 -12.62 -9.05
C THR A 84 -0.57 -11.99 -10.42
N GLU A 85 -1.46 -11.00 -10.60
CA GLU A 85 -1.50 -10.29 -11.88
C GLU A 85 -0.23 -9.44 -12.05
N SER A 86 0.68 -9.93 -12.90
CA SER A 86 1.83 -9.16 -13.36
C SER A 86 1.33 -7.97 -14.18
N GLY A 87 1.62 -6.75 -13.70
CA GLY A 87 1.19 -5.53 -14.37
C GLY A 87 1.71 -5.44 -15.82
N LYS A 88 0.89 -4.91 -16.73
CA LYS A 88 1.33 -4.60 -18.09
C LYS A 88 1.96 -3.21 -18.11
N LYS A 89 2.61 -2.85 -19.23
CA LYS A 89 3.02 -1.46 -19.46
C LYS A 89 1.78 -0.57 -19.32
N GLY A 90 1.86 0.49 -18.51
CA GLY A 90 0.71 1.35 -18.27
C GLY A 90 -0.19 0.94 -17.10
N ASP A 91 0.15 -0.12 -16.35
CA ASP A 91 -0.57 -0.56 -15.14
C ASP A 91 0.23 -0.26 -13.86
N LEU A 92 -0.48 0.13 -12.80
CA LEU A 92 0.06 0.24 -11.46
C LEU A 92 -0.28 -1.04 -10.69
N PRO A 93 0.62 -1.52 -9.80
CA PRO A 93 0.33 -2.70 -8.99
C PRO A 93 -0.85 -2.42 -8.05
N SER A 94 -1.62 -3.47 -7.73
CA SER A 94 -2.66 -3.35 -6.71
C SER A 94 -2.08 -2.88 -5.37
N TRP A 95 -2.91 -2.21 -4.56
CA TRP A 95 -2.49 -1.71 -3.25
C TRP A 95 -1.91 -2.80 -2.34
N ARG A 96 -2.41 -4.03 -2.47
CA ARG A 96 -2.02 -5.17 -1.64
C ARG A 96 -0.59 -5.62 -1.91
N VAL A 97 -0.19 -5.61 -3.19
CA VAL A 97 1.20 -5.91 -3.59
C VAL A 97 2.14 -4.91 -2.94
N MET A 98 1.86 -3.61 -3.07
CA MET A 98 2.72 -2.57 -2.50
C MET A 98 2.76 -2.62 -0.98
N VAL A 99 1.61 -2.76 -0.32
CA VAL A 99 1.54 -2.86 1.15
C VAL A 99 2.32 -4.08 1.64
N ASN A 100 2.24 -5.22 0.95
CA ASN A 100 3.00 -6.41 1.30
C ASN A 100 4.52 -6.17 1.14
N ASP A 101 4.95 -5.59 0.02
CA ASP A 101 6.37 -5.26 -0.21
C ASP A 101 6.92 -4.29 0.85
N ILE A 102 6.11 -3.31 1.28
CA ILE A 102 6.47 -2.36 2.33
C ILE A 102 6.58 -3.09 3.69
N ARG A 103 5.63 -3.96 4.03
CA ARG A 103 5.66 -4.72 5.29
C ARG A 103 6.89 -5.62 5.41
N ASN A 104 7.32 -6.21 4.30
CA ASN A 104 8.46 -7.11 4.26
C ASN A 104 9.81 -6.36 4.20
N ASN A 105 9.80 -5.03 4.25
CA ASN A 105 11.02 -4.23 4.31
C ASN A 105 11.48 -4.03 5.76
N ASP A 106 12.69 -4.49 6.09
CA ASP A 106 13.27 -4.38 7.45
C ASP A 106 13.35 -2.96 8.01
N ALA A 107 13.36 -1.93 7.15
CA ALA A 107 13.36 -0.52 7.57
C ALA A 107 11.99 -0.02 8.04
N VAL A 108 10.92 -0.77 7.77
CA VAL A 108 9.55 -0.45 8.16
C VAL A 108 9.28 -1.03 9.54
N LYS A 109 9.06 -0.15 10.51
CA LYS A 109 8.77 -0.49 11.91
C LYS A 109 7.28 -0.36 12.23
N SER A 110 6.56 0.46 11.46
CA SER A 110 5.11 0.54 11.51
C SER A 110 4.52 0.82 10.13
N LEU A 111 3.36 0.22 9.87
CA LEU A 111 2.51 0.51 8.72
C LEU A 111 1.07 0.52 9.21
N VAL A 112 0.48 1.72 9.26
CA VAL A 112 -0.83 1.96 9.86
C VAL A 112 -1.73 2.64 8.85
N PRO A 113 -2.92 2.09 8.54
CA PRO A 113 -3.91 2.81 7.75
C PRO A 113 -4.36 4.07 8.49
N ILE A 114 -4.47 5.19 7.79
CA ILE A 114 -4.96 6.45 8.35
C ILE A 114 -6.12 6.99 7.51
N PRO A 115 -7.03 7.80 8.08
CA PRO A 115 -8.09 8.42 7.31
C PRO A 115 -7.51 9.29 6.17
N PRO A 116 -8.09 9.24 4.96
CA PRO A 116 -7.73 10.15 3.89
C PRO A 116 -7.98 11.60 4.30
N THR A 117 -7.09 12.51 3.93
CA THR A 117 -7.26 13.95 4.10
C THR A 117 -7.85 14.61 2.84
N LEU A 118 -8.58 15.71 3.01
CA LEU A 118 -9.18 16.44 1.89
C LEU A 118 -8.11 17.00 0.95
N ILE A 119 -8.20 16.65 -0.33
CA ILE A 119 -7.44 17.25 -1.43
C ILE A 119 -8.40 18.06 -2.29
N ASP A 120 -8.37 19.37 -2.09
CA ASP A 120 -9.33 20.33 -2.66
C ASP A 120 -8.81 21.07 -3.90
N ASN A 121 -7.55 20.82 -4.27
CA ASN A 121 -6.85 21.46 -5.37
C ASN A 121 -5.88 20.48 -6.08
N GLY A 122 -5.29 20.93 -7.19
CA GLY A 122 -4.32 20.13 -7.93
C GLY A 122 -4.92 18.96 -8.72
N TYR A 123 -4.03 18.14 -9.28
CA TYR A 123 -4.38 17.06 -10.19
C TYR A 123 -5.03 15.86 -9.48
N LEU A 124 -4.83 15.71 -8.16
CA LEU A 124 -5.43 14.65 -7.33
C LEU A 124 -6.77 15.07 -6.69
N LYS A 125 -7.22 16.31 -6.90
CA LYS A 125 -8.47 16.82 -6.32
C LYS A 125 -9.63 15.83 -6.48
N ASN A 126 -10.38 15.60 -5.41
CA ASN A 126 -11.59 14.78 -5.41
C ASN A 126 -11.44 13.35 -5.97
N VAL A 127 -10.25 12.76 -5.87
CA VAL A 127 -10.08 11.35 -6.18
C VAL A 127 -10.05 10.57 -4.86
N PRO A 128 -11.01 9.66 -4.60
CA PRO A 128 -11.00 8.81 -3.42
C PRO A 128 -9.71 8.00 -3.34
N TYR A 129 -9.20 7.77 -2.13
CA TYR A 129 -7.92 7.09 -1.93
C TYR A 129 -7.82 6.37 -0.58
N LEU A 130 -6.84 5.47 -0.48
CA LEU A 130 -6.32 4.93 0.78
C LEU A 130 -5.10 5.71 1.20
N SER A 131 -4.94 5.92 2.50
CA SER A 131 -3.72 6.47 3.07
C SER A 131 -3.12 5.52 4.11
N PHE A 132 -1.81 5.35 4.03
CA PHE A 132 -1.04 4.55 4.98
C PHE A 132 0.12 5.36 5.52
N ARG A 133 0.22 5.43 6.84
CA ARG A 133 1.38 5.95 7.54
C ARG A 133 2.43 4.86 7.68
N ILE A 134 3.63 5.14 7.19
CA ILE A 134 4.81 4.28 7.27
C ILE A 134 5.80 4.95 8.23
N ASN A 135 6.15 4.26 9.31
CA ASN A 135 6.89 4.84 10.41
C ASN A 135 6.18 6.14 10.89
N ASP A 136 6.92 7.22 11.15
CA ASP A 136 6.31 8.45 11.68
C ASP A 136 5.97 9.50 10.59
N TYR A 137 6.79 9.59 9.55
CA TYR A 137 6.80 10.74 8.62
C TYR A 137 6.63 10.38 7.16
N THR A 138 6.57 9.09 6.81
CA THR A 138 6.37 8.66 5.42
C THR A 138 4.91 8.26 5.24
N GLU A 139 4.30 8.68 4.14
CA GLU A 139 2.94 8.34 3.80
C GLU A 139 2.89 7.71 2.42
N MET A 140 2.03 6.71 2.23
CA MET A 140 1.69 6.18 0.92
C MET A 140 0.20 6.39 0.68
N ASN A 141 -0.14 7.00 -0.45
CA ASN A 141 -1.53 7.16 -0.88
C ASN A 141 -1.79 6.40 -2.18
N VAL A 142 -2.93 5.71 -2.25
CA VAL A 142 -3.36 4.91 -3.40
C VAL A 142 -4.73 5.39 -3.86
N TYR A 143 -4.80 5.97 -5.06
CA TYR A 143 -5.97 6.67 -5.57
C TYR A 143 -6.80 5.81 -6.54
N GLY A 144 -8.12 5.98 -6.49
CA GLY A 144 -9.06 5.31 -7.37
C GLY A 144 -9.35 3.87 -6.96
N ASN A 145 -9.46 2.97 -7.94
CA ASN A 145 -9.69 1.55 -7.69
C ASN A 145 -8.45 0.94 -7.00
N PRO A 146 -8.55 0.39 -5.78
CA PRO A 146 -7.40 -0.16 -5.08
C PRO A 146 -6.80 -1.41 -5.75
N ASP A 147 -7.60 -2.17 -6.51
CA ASP A 147 -7.11 -3.32 -7.30
C ASP A 147 -6.41 -2.86 -8.60
N GLU A 148 -6.79 -1.70 -9.15
CA GLU A 148 -6.22 -1.08 -10.37
C GLU A 148 -6.01 0.43 -10.16
N PRO A 149 -4.97 0.85 -9.42
CA PRO A 149 -4.85 2.24 -8.99
C PRO A 149 -4.75 3.23 -10.14
N ALA A 150 -5.42 4.37 -9.98
CA ALA A 150 -5.31 5.51 -10.90
C ALA A 150 -4.05 6.33 -10.64
N ALA A 151 -3.62 6.39 -9.38
CA ALA A 151 -2.37 7.00 -8.97
C ALA A 151 -1.85 6.37 -7.68
N ILE A 152 -0.54 6.45 -7.48
CA ILE A 152 0.15 6.13 -6.24
C ILE A 152 1.11 7.27 -5.93
N GLU A 153 1.17 7.69 -4.67
CA GLU A 153 2.20 8.62 -4.22
C GLU A 153 2.86 8.17 -2.92
N PHE A 154 4.12 8.55 -2.77
CA PHE A 154 4.82 8.52 -1.50
C PHE A 154 5.18 9.93 -1.07
N GLY A 155 4.83 10.26 0.16
CA GLY A 155 5.09 11.53 0.82
C GLY A 155 6.07 11.40 1.97
N VAL A 156 6.86 12.44 2.20
CA VAL A 156 7.68 12.57 3.42
C VAL A 156 7.46 13.94 4.03
N TYR A 157 7.02 13.96 5.28
CA TYR A 157 6.74 15.17 6.05
C TYR A 157 7.95 15.67 6.85
N GLY A 158 7.86 16.94 7.27
CA GLY A 158 8.74 17.54 8.26
C GLY A 158 10.20 17.60 7.82
N LYS A 159 11.13 17.46 8.77
CA LYS A 159 12.58 17.56 8.50
C LYS A 159 13.08 16.47 7.53
N LEU A 160 12.40 15.32 7.49
CA LEU A 160 12.79 14.21 6.61
C LEU A 160 12.44 14.47 5.14
N SER A 161 11.57 15.42 4.83
CA SER A 161 11.25 15.85 3.45
C SER A 161 12.50 16.31 2.67
N SER A 162 13.53 16.77 3.38
CA SER A 162 14.81 17.21 2.81
C SER A 162 15.89 16.12 2.81
N SER A 163 15.57 14.89 3.24
CA SER A 163 16.51 13.78 3.26
C SER A 163 16.69 13.18 1.87
N ASP A 164 17.82 13.46 1.22
CA ASP A 164 18.19 12.88 -0.07
C ASP A 164 18.17 11.34 -0.05
N LYS A 165 18.65 10.74 1.05
CA LYS A 165 18.67 9.28 1.19
C LYS A 165 17.25 8.72 1.13
N LEU A 166 16.34 9.27 1.92
CA LEU A 166 14.95 8.78 1.96
C LEU A 166 14.22 9.04 0.63
N ARG A 167 14.39 10.23 0.04
CA ARG A 167 13.83 10.55 -1.29
C ARG A 167 14.33 9.60 -2.39
N ARG A 168 15.61 9.24 -2.36
CA ARG A 168 16.18 8.22 -3.27
C ARG A 168 15.56 6.85 -3.03
N THR A 169 15.43 6.43 -1.77
CA THR A 169 14.81 5.14 -1.42
C THR A 169 13.38 5.04 -1.92
N LEU A 170 12.53 6.03 -1.62
CA LEU A 170 11.12 6.03 -2.05
C LEU A 170 10.98 6.09 -3.57
N ARG A 171 11.80 6.90 -4.23
CA ARG A 171 11.85 6.94 -5.70
C ARG A 171 12.26 5.59 -6.29
N SER A 172 13.24 4.91 -5.70
CA SER A 172 13.72 3.61 -6.17
C SER A 172 12.68 2.51 -5.94
N PHE A 173 11.96 2.59 -4.83
CA PHE A 173 10.84 1.70 -4.53
C PHE A 173 9.74 1.81 -5.61
N LEU A 174 9.27 3.02 -5.91
CA LEU A 174 8.29 3.23 -6.99
C LEU A 174 8.83 2.81 -8.37
N ALA A 175 10.11 3.06 -8.64
CA ALA A 175 10.74 2.62 -9.89
C ALA A 175 10.74 1.09 -10.06
N GLY A 176 10.72 0.33 -8.95
CA GLY A 176 10.65 -1.13 -8.97
C GLY A 176 9.35 -1.69 -9.55
N PHE A 177 8.28 -0.88 -9.59
CA PHE A 177 7.00 -1.26 -10.19
C PHE A 177 6.86 -0.83 -11.66
N LEU A 178 7.83 -0.11 -12.20
CA LEU A 178 7.82 0.32 -13.60
C LEU A 178 8.34 -0.80 -14.49
N THR A 179 7.67 -1.04 -15.61
CA THR A 179 7.92 -2.22 -16.46
C THR A 179 8.80 -1.92 -17.66
N SER A 180 9.07 -0.64 -17.95
CA SER A 180 9.87 -0.22 -19.10
C SER A 180 11.03 0.70 -18.74
N ARG A 181 12.10 0.64 -19.55
CA ARG A 181 13.27 1.55 -19.41
C ARG A 181 12.90 3.01 -19.58
N GLU A 182 11.87 3.30 -20.39
CA GLU A 182 11.34 4.65 -20.59
C GLU A 182 10.78 5.21 -19.28
N GLU A 183 9.92 4.45 -18.60
CA GLU A 183 9.33 4.82 -17.31
C GLU A 183 10.38 4.96 -16.21
N VAL A 184 11.31 3.99 -16.13
CA VAL A 184 12.44 4.04 -15.18
C VAL A 184 13.31 5.27 -15.46
N GLY A 185 13.63 5.56 -16.72
CA GLY A 185 14.38 6.75 -17.10
C GLY A 185 13.66 8.05 -16.73
N ALA A 186 12.34 8.10 -16.95
CA ALA A 186 11.52 9.27 -16.64
C ALA A 186 11.55 9.60 -15.14
N ILE A 187 11.33 8.62 -14.25
CA ILE A 187 11.33 8.86 -12.79
C ILE A 187 12.68 9.35 -12.28
N TYR A 188 13.79 8.83 -12.80
CA TYR A 188 15.13 9.26 -12.39
C TYR A 188 15.55 10.61 -12.99
N SER A 189 14.93 11.05 -14.09
CA SER A 189 15.22 12.33 -14.73
C SER A 189 14.64 13.55 -14.00
N ILE A 190 13.64 13.35 -13.12
CA ILE A 190 13.00 14.44 -12.38
C ILE A 190 13.85 14.78 -11.15
N PRO A 191 14.26 16.05 -10.97
CA PRO A 191 15.02 16.47 -9.79
C PRO A 191 14.12 16.51 -8.54
N PHE A 192 14.72 16.40 -7.35
CA PHE A 192 13.98 16.47 -6.09
C PHE A 192 13.35 17.84 -5.80
N SER A 193 13.77 18.88 -6.51
CA SER A 193 13.16 20.22 -6.47
C SER A 193 11.79 20.28 -7.15
N GLY A 194 11.39 19.23 -7.88
CA GLY A 194 10.09 19.11 -8.51
C GLY A 194 10.15 19.05 -10.03
N GLY A 195 9.01 18.68 -10.61
CA GLY A 195 8.83 18.57 -12.04
C GLY A 195 7.91 17.41 -12.41
N GLU A 196 7.62 17.29 -13.70
CA GLU A 196 6.76 16.24 -14.24
C GLU A 196 7.33 15.70 -15.55
N LYS A 197 7.15 14.41 -15.80
CA LYS A 197 7.47 13.75 -17.07
C LYS A 197 6.36 12.79 -17.47
N ASN A 198 6.12 12.70 -18.77
CA ASN A 198 5.31 11.62 -19.34
C ASN A 198 6.19 10.38 -19.54
N ALA A 199 5.61 9.20 -19.37
CA ALA A 199 6.22 7.92 -19.70
C ALA A 199 5.11 6.96 -20.15
N GLY A 200 5.00 6.74 -21.46
CA GLY A 200 3.83 6.04 -22.03
C GLY A 200 2.50 6.69 -21.63
N ASP A 201 1.59 5.90 -21.05
CA ASP A 201 0.28 6.36 -20.55
C ASP A 201 0.34 6.99 -19.15
N PHE A 202 1.49 6.92 -18.47
CA PHE A 202 1.68 7.50 -17.15
C PHE A 202 2.32 8.88 -17.17
N ARG A 203 2.08 9.58 -16.08
CA ARG A 203 2.85 10.74 -15.66
C ARG A 203 3.52 10.46 -14.33
N ILE A 204 4.74 10.97 -14.22
CA ILE A 204 5.57 10.89 -13.04
C ILE A 204 5.81 12.31 -12.58
N ARG A 205 5.52 12.60 -11.32
CA ARG A 205 5.63 13.95 -10.76
C ARG A 205 6.38 13.91 -9.44
N ILE A 206 7.25 14.91 -9.25
CA ILE A 206 7.80 15.24 -7.94
C ILE A 206 7.23 16.59 -7.52
N THR A 207 6.66 16.66 -6.34
CA THR A 207 6.13 17.89 -5.74
C THR A 207 6.98 18.21 -4.50
N PRO A 208 7.70 19.35 -4.48
CA PRO A 208 8.50 19.72 -3.32
C PRO A 208 7.61 20.13 -2.14
N ALA A 209 8.11 19.97 -0.91
CA ALA A 209 7.37 20.32 0.32
C ALA A 209 6.91 21.77 0.41
N SER A 210 7.55 22.68 -0.33
CA SER A 210 7.18 24.09 -0.41
C SER A 210 6.05 24.37 -1.40
N ALA A 211 5.61 23.41 -2.20
CA ALA A 211 4.53 23.63 -3.16
C ALA A 211 3.18 23.72 -2.42
N PRO A 212 2.24 24.57 -2.90
CA PRO A 212 0.95 24.78 -2.21
C PRO A 212 0.11 23.52 -2.05
N ASP A 213 0.16 22.62 -3.02
CA ASP A 213 -0.57 21.34 -3.07
C ASP A 213 0.16 20.20 -2.34
N ALA A 214 1.30 20.49 -1.69
CA ALA A 214 2.14 19.50 -1.04
C ALA A 214 1.83 19.29 0.45
N TYR A 215 1.06 20.22 1.05
CA TYR A 215 0.71 20.21 2.48
C TYR A 215 1.92 19.97 3.42
N GLY A 216 3.09 20.52 3.05
CA GLY A 216 4.33 20.41 3.82
C GLY A 216 5.12 19.11 3.65
N ALA A 217 4.70 18.20 2.77
CA ALA A 217 5.42 16.98 2.44
C ALA A 217 6.10 17.04 1.06
N TRP A 218 7.25 16.38 0.93
CA TRP A 218 7.82 16.09 -0.39
C TRP A 218 7.13 14.86 -0.96
N TRP A 219 6.64 14.93 -2.20
CA TRP A 219 5.91 13.84 -2.84
C TRP A 219 6.60 13.35 -4.12
N VAL A 220 6.51 12.05 -4.35
CA VAL A 220 6.74 11.42 -5.65
C VAL A 220 5.48 10.64 -6.03
N CYS A 221 4.94 10.89 -7.21
CA CYS A 221 3.67 10.35 -7.68
C CYS A 221 3.81 9.71 -9.05
N LEU A 222 3.18 8.54 -9.23
CA LEU A 222 2.91 7.89 -10.51
C LEU A 222 1.40 7.92 -10.74
N TYR A 223 0.95 8.42 -11.89
CA TYR A 223 -0.49 8.47 -12.17
C TYR A 223 -0.83 8.31 -13.65
N ASN A 224 -1.96 7.67 -13.93
CA ASN A 224 -2.53 7.60 -15.28
C ASN A 224 -3.59 8.71 -15.42
N PRO A 225 -3.38 9.74 -16.28
CA PRO A 225 -4.32 10.85 -16.38
C PRO A 225 -5.74 10.44 -16.79
N LYS A 226 -5.89 9.39 -17.61
CA LYS A 226 -7.20 8.90 -18.07
C LYS A 226 -7.95 8.24 -16.92
N THR A 227 -7.30 7.30 -16.23
CA THR A 227 -7.89 6.58 -15.08
C THR A 227 -8.17 7.54 -13.93
N LEU A 228 -7.28 8.51 -13.70
CA LEU A 228 -7.44 9.52 -12.64
C LEU A 228 -8.64 10.43 -12.89
N LYS A 229 -8.89 10.81 -14.14
CA LYS A 229 -10.09 11.57 -14.52
C LYS A 229 -11.36 10.75 -14.29
N ALA A 230 -11.34 9.47 -14.62
CA ALA A 230 -12.48 8.58 -14.47
C ALA A 230 -12.82 8.28 -13.00
N ALA A 231 -11.82 8.20 -12.13
CA ALA A 231 -11.98 7.93 -10.71
C ALA A 231 -12.44 9.14 -9.88
N ARG A 232 -12.53 10.33 -10.47
CA ARG A 232 -12.89 11.56 -9.75
C ARG A 232 -14.37 11.61 -9.43
N VAL A 233 -14.70 12.05 -8.22
CA VAL A 233 -16.08 12.22 -7.75
C VAL A 233 -16.43 13.69 -7.52
N GLY A 234 -17.71 14.00 -7.31
CA GLY A 234 -18.16 15.36 -6.99
C GLY A 234 -17.71 15.82 -5.60
N ASP A 235 -17.61 17.14 -5.37
CA ASP A 235 -17.13 17.71 -4.09
C ASP A 235 -17.92 17.16 -2.88
N ILE A 236 -19.25 17.09 -2.98
CA ILE A 236 -20.13 16.60 -1.91
C ILE A 236 -19.88 15.13 -1.60
N GLU A 237 -19.59 14.32 -2.63
CA GLU A 237 -19.31 12.90 -2.44
C GLU A 237 -17.93 12.70 -1.85
N TYR A 238 -16.93 13.44 -2.34
CA TYR A 238 -15.56 13.38 -1.84
C TYR A 238 -15.45 13.82 -0.38
N ALA A 239 -16.18 14.85 0.03
CA ALA A 239 -16.20 15.33 1.41
C ALA A 239 -16.72 14.29 2.42
N LYS A 240 -17.41 13.24 1.95
CA LYS A 240 -17.83 12.11 2.79
C LYS A 240 -16.73 11.07 2.99
N THR A 241 -15.67 11.10 2.18
CA THR A 241 -14.63 10.06 2.16
C THR A 241 -13.27 10.55 2.66
N ALA A 242 -13.15 11.82 3.03
CA ALA A 242 -11.92 12.42 3.53
C ALA A 242 -12.19 13.42 4.68
N LEU A 243 -11.21 13.55 5.59
CA LEU A 243 -11.24 14.49 6.71
C LEU A 243 -10.38 15.72 6.41
N PRO A 244 -10.64 16.87 7.05
CA PRO A 244 -9.70 18.00 6.98
C PRO A 244 -8.29 17.59 7.46
N PRO A 245 -7.20 18.00 6.78
CA PRO A 245 -5.83 17.59 7.12
C PRO A 245 -5.47 17.81 8.59
N GLU A 246 -5.86 18.96 9.14
CA GLU A 246 -5.63 19.34 10.52
C GLU A 246 -6.35 18.45 11.54
N GLN A 247 -7.30 17.61 11.12
CA GLN A 247 -7.88 16.60 11.99
C GLN A 247 -7.01 15.36 12.08
N VAL A 248 -6.31 14.97 11.00
CA VAL A 248 -5.56 13.71 10.89
C VAL A 248 -4.09 13.87 11.30
N VAL A 249 -3.44 14.94 10.84
CA VAL A 249 -2.03 15.23 11.08
C VAL A 249 -1.84 16.52 11.89
N ASP A 250 -0.78 16.59 12.68
CA ASP A 250 -0.36 17.82 13.37
C ASP A 250 0.48 18.73 12.45
N SER A 251 0.84 19.92 12.94
CA SER A 251 1.64 20.89 12.19
C SER A 251 3.06 20.41 11.85
N SER A 252 3.53 19.33 12.48
CA SER A 252 4.81 18.68 12.17
C SER A 252 4.68 17.57 11.12
N GLY A 253 3.45 17.25 10.71
CA GLY A 253 3.11 16.17 9.79
C GLY A 253 3.08 14.78 10.44
N LYS A 254 3.04 14.71 11.78
CA LYS A 254 2.79 13.46 12.50
C LYS A 254 1.30 13.16 12.54
N VAL A 255 0.95 11.89 12.38
CA VAL A 255 -0.44 11.43 12.57
C VAL A 255 -0.78 11.55 14.05
N LYS A 256 -1.95 12.11 14.35
CA LYS A 256 -2.41 12.25 15.73
C LYS A 256 -2.66 10.88 16.36
N ASP A 257 -2.27 10.73 17.63
CA ASP A 257 -2.35 9.46 18.39
C ASP A 257 -3.73 8.80 18.38
N VAL A 258 -4.77 9.63 18.26
CA VAL A 258 -6.15 9.23 18.10
C VAL A 258 -6.38 8.20 16.98
N PHE A 259 -5.60 8.25 15.91
CA PHE A 259 -5.71 7.33 14.76
C PHE A 259 -4.70 6.19 14.80
N LEU A 260 -3.76 6.19 15.75
CA LEU A 260 -2.72 5.17 15.90
C LEU A 260 -3.15 4.01 16.83
N GLY A 261 -4.46 3.86 17.08
CA GLY A 261 -5.01 2.78 17.90
C GLY A 261 -4.89 2.98 19.41
N GLY A 262 -4.70 4.22 19.87
CA GLY A 262 -4.68 4.55 21.30
C GLY A 262 -6.06 4.43 21.96
N PRO A 263 -6.13 4.35 23.31
CA PRO A 263 -7.39 4.33 24.07
C PRO A 263 -8.20 5.63 23.98
N ASN A 264 -7.71 6.63 23.24
CA ASN A 264 -8.27 7.98 23.13
C ASN A 264 -8.78 8.29 21.72
N LEU A 265 -9.48 7.33 21.08
CA LEU A 265 -10.36 7.66 19.96
C LEU A 265 -11.38 8.72 20.43
N PRO A 266 -11.68 9.77 19.64
CA PRO A 266 -12.64 10.79 20.03
C PRO A 266 -14.01 10.11 20.24
N PRO A 267 -14.83 10.57 21.18
CA PRO A 267 -16.14 9.98 21.44
C PRO A 267 -17.01 9.82 20.18
N SER A 268 -16.90 10.71 19.20
CA SER A 268 -17.56 10.59 17.90
C SER A 268 -17.06 9.39 17.08
N LEU A 269 -15.74 9.22 16.92
CA LEU A 269 -15.16 8.07 16.22
C LEU A 269 -15.37 6.76 17.02
N ARG A 270 -15.32 6.80 18.36
CA ARG A 270 -15.57 5.66 19.25
C ARG A 270 -17.04 5.22 19.26
N ALA A 271 -17.99 6.15 19.22
CA ALA A 271 -19.42 5.85 19.12
C ALA A 271 -19.82 5.36 17.72
N ARG A 272 -19.06 5.70 16.68
CA ARG A 272 -19.28 5.28 15.28
C ARG A 272 -18.57 3.98 14.93
N LEU A 273 -17.47 3.65 15.61
CA LEU A 273 -16.84 2.32 15.63
C LEU A 273 -17.59 1.31 16.54
N LYS A 274 -18.61 1.76 17.29
CA LYS A 274 -19.55 0.88 17.99
C LYS A 274 -20.60 0.36 17.00
N GLY A 275 -20.22 -0.66 16.24
CA GLY A 275 -21.06 -1.85 16.18
C GLY A 275 -20.93 -2.54 17.55
N GLY A 276 -21.98 -2.54 18.35
CA GLY A 276 -21.96 -3.07 19.72
C GLY A 276 -21.55 -4.54 19.75
N ASP A 277 -20.76 -4.96 20.75
CA ASP A 277 -20.35 -6.35 20.99
C ASP A 277 -19.82 -7.14 19.76
N SER A 278 -19.57 -6.49 18.62
CA SER A 278 -19.29 -7.19 17.36
C SER A 278 -17.85 -7.68 17.33
N ALA A 279 -17.67 -8.85 16.74
CA ALA A 279 -16.41 -9.59 16.75
C ALA A 279 -15.23 -8.92 16.02
N SER A 280 -15.48 -7.80 15.33
CA SER A 280 -14.52 -7.11 14.48
C SER A 280 -14.57 -5.58 14.59
N ARG A 281 -13.43 -4.94 14.38
CA ARG A 281 -13.30 -3.49 14.10
C ARG A 281 -12.70 -3.29 12.72
N HIS A 282 -13.33 -2.46 11.89
CA HIS A 282 -12.90 -2.16 10.54
C HIS A 282 -12.21 -0.79 10.54
N PHE A 283 -10.96 -0.71 10.08
CA PHE A 283 -10.17 0.53 10.13
C PHE A 283 -10.29 1.39 8.87
N LEU A 284 -10.55 0.76 7.71
CA LEU A 284 -10.86 1.39 6.43
C LEU A 284 -11.58 0.36 5.56
N GLU A 285 -12.73 0.72 4.99
CA GLU A 285 -13.42 -0.09 3.99
C GLU A 285 -13.58 0.68 2.70
N PHE A 286 -13.39 0.00 1.56
CA PHE A 286 -14.02 0.42 0.34
C PHE A 286 -15.36 -0.28 0.15
N SER A 287 -16.34 0.48 -0.32
CA SER A 287 -17.48 -0.09 -1.03
C SER A 287 -17.39 0.23 -2.51
N ARG A 288 -17.93 -0.65 -3.35
CA ARG A 288 -18.27 -0.30 -4.73
C ARG A 288 -19.64 0.35 -4.71
N ASP A 289 -19.76 1.53 -5.29
CA ASP A 289 -21.05 2.11 -5.55
C ASP A 289 -21.80 1.35 -6.67
N PRO A 290 -23.10 1.61 -6.88
CA PRO A 290 -23.87 0.94 -7.93
C PRO A 290 -23.34 1.18 -9.35
N SER A 291 -22.49 2.20 -9.56
CA SER A 291 -21.81 2.49 -10.82
C SER A 291 -20.46 1.76 -10.96
N GLY A 292 -20.11 0.92 -9.98
CA GLY A 292 -18.89 0.12 -9.97
C GLY A 292 -17.65 0.88 -9.49
N TRP A 293 -17.79 2.15 -9.05
CA TRP A 293 -16.69 2.96 -8.57
C TRP A 293 -16.41 2.71 -7.09
N PHE A 294 -15.14 2.65 -6.75
CA PHE A 294 -14.69 2.45 -5.38
C PHE A 294 -14.80 3.74 -4.58
N ARG A 295 -15.39 3.63 -3.38
CA ARG A 295 -15.53 4.74 -2.43
C ARG A 295 -14.98 4.33 -1.09
N THR A 296 -14.09 5.15 -0.52
CA THR A 296 -13.64 4.97 0.85
C THR A 296 -14.80 5.30 1.77
N LEU A 297 -15.26 4.33 2.54
CA LEU A 297 -16.26 4.58 3.57
C LEU A 297 -15.53 5.12 4.80
N LEU A 298 -15.67 6.42 5.04
CA LEU A 298 -15.57 6.92 6.40
C LEU A 298 -16.88 6.58 7.11
N PRO A 299 -16.86 6.12 8.37
CA PRO A 299 -18.09 5.91 9.14
C PRO A 299 -18.89 7.22 9.16
N ASP A 300 -20.17 7.16 8.78
CA ASP A 300 -21.04 8.31 8.44
C ASP A 300 -20.85 9.56 9.32
N ASN A 301 -20.85 10.73 8.65
CA ASN A 301 -20.72 12.06 9.25
C ASN A 301 -21.88 12.44 10.16
#